data_AF-A0A0J7IUG9-F1
#
_entry.id   AF-A0A0J7IUG9-F1
#
_cell.length_a   1.000
_cell.length_b   1.000
_cell.length_c   1.000
_cell.angle_alpha   90.00
_cell.angle_beta   90.00
_cell.angle_gamma   90.00
#
_symmetry.space_group_name_H-M   'P 1'
#
loop_
_entity.id
_entity.type
_entity.pdbx_description
1 polymer ?
#
loop_
_entity_poly.entity_id
_entity_poly.type
_entity_poly.pdbx_seq_one_letter_code
_entity_poly.pdbx_strand_id
1 'polypeptide(L)'
;MKKGSEAIFTDLKRFLDEVFGFGEEVADNALTPLEKRVKAKKKAQAERLERKYDVERKKEIKKNKRRFEDFKEKWEGRSILELSKTEISNALKGYTEQGNKVAKLIEDDLLEFQILDDAKFEKMLMDSGDTLEEARGTAVFCMDDKTFYRASTSAEKLLSEFVHEGTHTLDYIEDFIGDTYQWEKRAFFHERAFQEAVGLEKDFDTIREMLDFIYVNY
;
A
#
# COMPACT_ATOMS: atom_id res chain seq x y z
N MET A 1 -15.59 14.38 44.30
CA MET A 1 -16.47 14.75 43.17
C MET A 1 -16.86 13.49 42.40
N LYS A 2 -18.01 12.87 42.70
CA LYS A 2 -18.50 11.65 42.02
C LYS A 2 -20.03 11.68 41.76
N LYS A 3 -20.69 12.82 41.97
CA LYS A 3 -22.16 12.96 41.88
C LYS A 3 -22.67 13.49 40.54
N GLY A 4 -21.78 13.93 39.64
CA GLY A 4 -22.17 14.56 38.36
C GLY A 4 -22.31 13.60 37.18
N SER A 5 -21.55 12.50 37.15
CA SER A 5 -21.55 11.56 36.03
C SER A 5 -22.77 10.64 36.01
N GLU A 6 -23.28 10.23 37.17
CA GLU A 6 -24.44 9.33 37.26
C GLU A 6 -25.73 10.00 36.74
N ALA A 7 -25.93 11.29 37.04
CA ALA A 7 -27.09 12.05 36.56
C ALA A 7 -27.11 12.18 35.03
N ILE A 8 -25.95 12.42 34.41
CA ILE A 8 -25.82 12.52 32.95
C ILE A 8 -26.13 11.18 32.29
N PHE A 9 -25.69 10.06 32.88
CA PHE A 9 -26.01 8.73 32.35
C PHE A 9 -27.50 8.39 32.50
N THR A 10 -28.17 8.82 33.58
CA THR A 10 -29.61 8.59 33.75
C THR A 10 -30.44 9.40 32.76
N ASP A 11 -30.09 10.67 32.54
CA ASP A 11 -30.79 11.51 31.57
C ASP A 11 -30.54 11.04 30.13
N LEU A 12 -29.31 10.59 29.82
CA LEU A 12 -29.00 9.98 28.52
C LEU A 12 -29.80 8.70 28.29
N LYS A 13 -29.94 7.85 29.32
CA LYS A 13 -30.77 6.63 29.25
C LYS A 13 -32.23 6.97 28.98
N ARG A 14 -32.79 7.94 29.71
CA ARG A 14 -34.18 8.38 29.51
C ARG A 14 -34.40 8.94 28.10
N PHE A 15 -33.47 9.76 27.60
CA PHE A 15 -33.54 10.27 26.22
C PHE A 15 -33.47 9.15 25.18
N LEU A 16 -32.59 8.16 25.38
CA LEU A 16 -32.49 7.02 24.48
C LEU A 16 -33.75 6.14 24.54
N ASP A 17 -34.31 5.92 25.73
CA ASP A 17 -35.56 5.19 25.90
C ASP A 17 -36.76 5.92 25.27
N GLU A 18 -36.78 7.26 25.28
CA GLU A 18 -37.85 8.08 24.72
C GLU A 18 -37.75 8.24 23.20
N VAL A 19 -36.54 8.40 22.66
CA VAL A 19 -36.31 8.58 21.21
C VAL A 19 -36.34 7.24 20.47
N PHE A 20 -35.90 6.17 21.11
CA PHE A 20 -35.72 4.87 20.45
C PHE A 20 -36.54 3.72 21.08
N GLY A 21 -37.26 3.96 22.18
CA GLY A 21 -38.19 2.98 22.76
C GLY A 21 -37.52 1.82 23.52
N PHE A 22 -36.30 1.99 24.02
CA PHE A 22 -35.52 0.91 24.67
C PHE A 22 -35.97 0.55 26.11
N GLY A 23 -36.93 1.29 26.68
CA GLY A 23 -37.33 1.19 28.09
C GLY A 23 -38.43 0.17 28.43
N GLU A 24 -39.02 -0.51 27.46
CA GLU A 24 -39.91 -1.66 27.70
C GLU A 24 -39.30 -2.91 27.10
N GLU A 25 -39.42 -4.03 27.82
CA GLU A 25 -39.15 -5.39 27.37
C GLU A 25 -39.66 -5.56 25.92
N VAL A 26 -38.75 -5.48 24.95
CA VAL A 26 -39.11 -5.69 23.55
C VAL A 26 -39.32 -7.18 23.40
N ALA A 27 -40.54 -7.63 23.72
CA ALA A 27 -41.05 -8.92 23.31
C ALA A 27 -40.70 -9.11 21.84
N ASP A 28 -40.27 -10.33 21.47
CA ASP A 28 -40.03 -10.77 20.10
C ASP A 28 -41.28 -10.55 19.24
N ASN A 29 -41.52 -9.31 18.84
CA ASN A 29 -42.59 -8.95 17.94
C ASN A 29 -42.10 -9.35 16.56
N ALA A 30 -42.58 -10.51 16.11
CA ALA A 30 -42.38 -10.96 14.74
C ALA A 30 -42.71 -9.79 13.79
N LEU A 31 -41.69 -9.32 13.06
CA LEU A 31 -41.80 -8.18 12.13
C LEU A 31 -43.16 -8.17 11.40
N THR A 32 -43.83 -7.03 11.41
CA THR A 32 -45.09 -6.87 10.67
C THR A 32 -44.85 -7.17 9.18
N PRO A 33 -45.89 -7.57 8.42
CA PRO A 33 -45.74 -7.80 6.99
C PRO A 33 -45.14 -6.61 6.22
N LEU A 34 -45.41 -5.38 6.68
CA LEU A 34 -44.84 -4.16 6.10
C LEU A 34 -43.35 -4.02 6.39
N GLU A 35 -42.91 -4.24 7.63
CA GLU A 35 -41.50 -4.17 8.01
C GLU A 35 -40.68 -5.29 7.36
N LYS A 36 -41.25 -6.50 7.21
CA LYS A 36 -40.65 -7.58 6.42
C LYS A 36 -40.41 -7.14 4.96
N ARG A 37 -41.40 -6.47 4.34
CA ARG A 37 -41.26 -5.92 2.98
C ARG A 37 -40.19 -4.83 2.88
N VAL A 38 -40.12 -3.92 3.85
CA VAL A 38 -39.10 -2.86 3.89
C VAL A 38 -37.70 -3.46 4.05
N LYS A 39 -37.53 -4.41 4.98
CA LYS A 39 -36.25 -5.10 5.21
C LYS A 39 -35.79 -5.87 3.97
N ALA A 40 -36.71 -6.57 3.29
CA ALA A 40 -36.41 -7.27 2.04
C ALA A 40 -35.98 -6.31 0.92
N LYS A 41 -36.65 -5.15 0.76
CA LYS A 41 -36.26 -4.12 -0.20
C LYS A 41 -34.87 -3.54 0.09
N LYS A 42 -34.58 -3.21 1.35
CA LYS A 42 -33.25 -2.71 1.78
C LYS A 42 -32.15 -3.74 1.50
N LYS A 43 -32.41 -5.02 1.82
CA LYS A 43 -31.48 -6.13 1.52
C LYS A 43 -31.23 -6.26 0.02
N ALA A 44 -32.29 -6.29 -0.79
CA ALA A 44 -32.15 -6.38 -2.25
C ALA A 44 -31.41 -5.16 -2.85
N GLN A 45 -31.59 -3.97 -2.28
CA GLN A 45 -30.85 -2.77 -2.68
C GLN A 45 -29.36 -2.87 -2.32
N ALA A 46 -29.03 -3.34 -1.12
CA ALA A 46 -27.64 -3.56 -0.69
C ALA A 46 -26.94 -4.60 -1.59
N GLU A 47 -27.59 -5.74 -1.85
CA GLU A 47 -27.05 -6.77 -2.76
C GLU A 47 -26.88 -6.25 -4.20
N ARG A 48 -27.74 -5.33 -4.66
CA ARG A 48 -27.59 -4.70 -5.98
C ARG A 48 -26.40 -3.75 -6.02
N LEU A 49 -26.19 -2.98 -4.96
CA LEU A 49 -25.03 -2.09 -4.83
C LEU A 49 -23.73 -2.88 -4.76
N GLU A 50 -23.69 -3.93 -3.95
CA GLU A 50 -22.53 -4.82 -3.82
C GLU A 50 -22.17 -5.48 -5.15
N ARG A 51 -23.16 -6.00 -5.89
CA ARG A 51 -22.94 -6.53 -7.25
C ARG A 51 -22.39 -5.48 -8.22
N LYS A 52 -22.91 -4.25 -8.16
CA LYS A 52 -22.40 -3.15 -9.01
C LYS A 52 -20.95 -2.82 -8.66
N TYR A 53 -20.64 -2.73 -7.38
CA TYR A 53 -19.30 -2.48 -6.87
C TYR A 53 -18.31 -3.59 -7.27
N ASP A 54 -18.69 -4.86 -7.15
CA ASP A 54 -17.86 -6.00 -7.58
C ASP A 54 -17.57 -5.96 -9.10
N VAL A 55 -18.56 -5.63 -9.92
CA VAL A 55 -18.38 -5.48 -11.37
C VAL A 55 -17.43 -4.32 -11.70
N GLU A 56 -17.58 -3.18 -11.05
CA GLU A 56 -16.69 -2.01 -11.24
C GLU A 56 -15.25 -2.35 -10.81
N ARG A 57 -15.09 -2.97 -9.64
CA ARG A 57 -13.79 -3.44 -9.14
C ARG A 57 -13.10 -4.40 -10.10
N LYS A 58 -13.82 -5.38 -10.65
CA LYS A 58 -13.27 -6.33 -11.63
C LYS A 58 -12.83 -5.65 -12.92
N LYS A 59 -13.59 -4.65 -13.40
CA LYS A 59 -13.19 -3.86 -14.58
C LYS A 59 -11.92 -3.06 -14.32
N GLU A 60 -11.81 -2.47 -13.13
CA GLU A 60 -10.65 -1.71 -12.72
C GLU A 60 -9.40 -2.60 -12.63
N ILE A 61 -9.49 -3.75 -11.97
CA ILE A 61 -8.40 -4.74 -11.89
C ILE A 61 -7.93 -5.13 -13.30
N LYS A 62 -8.86 -5.42 -14.22
CA LYS A 62 -8.50 -5.78 -15.60
C LYS A 62 -7.81 -4.63 -16.34
N LYS A 63 -8.29 -3.40 -16.16
CA LYS A 63 -7.69 -2.20 -16.76
C LYS A 63 -6.28 -1.98 -16.22
N ASN A 64 -6.09 -2.10 -14.91
CA ASN A 64 -4.80 -1.89 -14.26
C ASN A 64 -3.81 -2.97 -14.71
N LYS A 65 -4.21 -4.25 -14.74
CA LYS A 65 -3.37 -5.31 -15.29
C LYS A 65 -2.90 -5.01 -16.71
N ARG A 66 -3.81 -4.58 -17.59
CA ARG A 66 -3.45 -4.20 -18.97
C ARG A 66 -2.45 -3.05 -18.99
N ARG A 67 -2.66 -2.00 -18.20
CA ARG A 67 -1.73 -0.86 -18.11
C ARG A 67 -0.34 -1.31 -17.65
N PHE A 68 -0.25 -2.29 -16.74
CA PHE A 68 1.04 -2.84 -16.32
C PHE A 68 1.73 -3.60 -17.46
N GLU A 69 1.01 -4.45 -18.19
CA GLU A 69 1.56 -5.14 -19.37
C GLU A 69 2.00 -4.14 -20.45
N ASP A 70 1.19 -3.11 -20.72
CA ASP A 70 1.53 -2.05 -21.67
C ASP A 70 2.81 -1.29 -21.22
N PHE A 71 3.02 -1.12 -19.90
CA PHE A 71 4.24 -0.55 -19.35
C PHE A 71 5.45 -1.47 -19.55
N LYS A 72 5.30 -2.78 -19.27
CA LYS A 72 6.35 -3.77 -19.50
C LYS A 72 6.79 -3.80 -20.95
N GLU A 73 5.83 -3.94 -21.87
CA GLU A 73 6.09 -3.98 -23.32
C GLU A 73 6.80 -2.69 -23.78
N LYS A 74 6.40 -1.53 -23.25
CA LYS A 74 7.04 -0.26 -23.59
C LYS A 74 8.50 -0.19 -23.16
N TRP A 75 8.86 -0.80 -22.03
CA TRP A 75 10.19 -0.68 -21.43
C TRP A 75 11.09 -1.89 -21.66
N GLU A 76 10.57 -2.94 -22.29
CA GLU A 76 11.36 -4.10 -22.71
C GLU A 76 12.52 -3.66 -23.62
N GLY A 77 13.75 -3.95 -23.20
CA GLY A 77 14.98 -3.60 -23.94
C GLY A 77 15.34 -2.11 -23.93
N ARG A 78 14.64 -1.27 -23.18
CA ARG A 78 14.94 0.17 -23.03
C ARG A 78 15.65 0.45 -21.72
N SER A 79 16.48 1.50 -21.69
CA SER A 79 17.13 1.92 -20.46
C SER A 79 16.18 2.70 -19.57
N ILE A 80 16.09 2.32 -18.30
CA ILE A 80 15.29 3.05 -17.30
C ILE A 80 15.83 4.45 -17.00
N LEU A 81 17.01 4.84 -17.51
CA LEU A 81 17.48 6.24 -17.45
C LEU A 81 16.54 7.21 -18.17
N GLU A 82 15.76 6.72 -19.14
CA GLU A 82 14.78 7.51 -19.88
C GLU A 82 13.42 7.60 -19.16
N LEU A 83 13.19 6.86 -18.06
CA LEU A 83 11.92 6.88 -17.33
C LEU A 83 11.70 8.23 -16.67
N SER A 84 10.58 8.88 -17.01
CA SER A 84 10.18 10.11 -16.33
C SER A 84 9.51 9.82 -14.98
N LYS A 85 9.60 10.78 -14.04
CA LYS A 85 8.85 10.76 -12.77
C LYS A 85 7.35 10.48 -12.99
N THR A 86 6.77 11.11 -14.00
CA THR A 86 5.35 10.93 -14.37
C THR A 86 5.04 9.51 -14.84
N GLU A 87 5.94 8.85 -15.55
CA GLU A 87 5.73 7.45 -15.96
C GLU A 87 5.82 6.52 -14.76
N ILE A 88 6.79 6.75 -13.88
CA ILE A 88 6.94 5.98 -12.64
C ILE A 88 5.69 6.13 -11.77
N SER A 89 5.25 7.36 -11.48
CA SER A 89 4.07 7.59 -10.63
C SER A 89 2.80 6.97 -11.21
N ASN A 90 2.60 7.07 -12.53
CA ASN A 90 1.45 6.47 -13.21
C ASN A 90 1.49 4.93 -13.20
N ALA A 91 2.68 4.34 -13.25
CA ALA A 91 2.88 2.90 -13.22
C ALA A 91 2.67 2.29 -11.82
N LEU A 92 2.79 3.09 -10.74
CA LEU A 92 2.53 2.65 -9.36
C LEU A 92 1.04 2.72 -8.96
N LYS A 93 0.28 3.65 -9.55
CA LYS A 93 -1.11 3.94 -9.12
C LYS A 93 -2.08 2.81 -9.42
N GLY A 94 -3.01 2.52 -8.52
CA GLY A 94 -4.20 1.68 -8.75
C GLY A 94 -4.01 0.19 -8.47
N TYR A 95 -2.84 -0.25 -8.00
CA TYR A 95 -2.60 -1.66 -7.66
C TYR A 95 -2.72 -1.90 -6.16
N THR A 96 -2.10 -1.05 -5.34
CA THR A 96 -2.15 -1.11 -3.88
C THR A 96 -2.32 0.30 -3.30
N GLU A 97 -2.81 0.39 -2.06
CA GLU A 97 -2.87 1.67 -1.36
C GLU A 97 -1.48 2.27 -1.18
N GLN A 98 -0.48 1.44 -0.84
CA GLN A 98 0.89 1.90 -0.67
C GLN A 98 1.49 2.42 -1.97
N GLY A 99 1.29 1.71 -3.10
CA GLY A 99 1.72 2.19 -4.41
C GLY A 99 1.10 3.54 -4.78
N ASN A 100 -0.16 3.80 -4.40
CA ASN A 100 -0.77 5.12 -4.57
C ASN A 100 -0.09 6.21 -3.73
N LYS A 101 0.27 5.90 -2.47
CA LYS A 101 0.95 6.84 -1.58
C LYS A 101 2.35 7.16 -2.07
N VAL A 102 3.12 6.15 -2.49
CA VAL A 102 4.45 6.35 -3.08
C VAL A 102 4.37 7.15 -4.37
N ALA A 103 3.40 6.86 -5.24
CA ALA A 103 3.18 7.66 -6.45
C ALA A 103 2.92 9.13 -6.12
N LYS A 104 2.19 9.40 -5.03
CA LYS A 104 1.93 10.75 -4.55
C LYS A 104 3.21 11.43 -4.02
N LEU A 105 4.06 10.70 -3.29
CA LEU A 105 5.36 11.25 -2.85
C LEU A 105 6.24 11.68 -4.02
N ILE A 106 6.27 10.89 -5.09
CA ILE A 106 7.03 11.21 -6.31
C ILE A 106 6.44 12.45 -7.00
N GLU A 107 5.11 12.55 -7.06
CA GLU A 107 4.42 13.69 -7.69
C GLU A 107 4.53 14.98 -6.91
N ASP A 108 4.58 14.88 -5.58
CA ASP A 108 4.72 16.02 -4.67
C ASP A 108 6.20 16.38 -4.43
N ASP A 109 7.16 15.73 -5.13
CA ASP A 109 8.61 15.88 -4.97
C ASP A 109 9.11 15.66 -3.52
N LEU A 110 8.42 14.80 -2.77
CA LEU A 110 8.76 14.41 -1.39
C LEU A 110 9.68 13.18 -1.33
N LEU A 111 9.79 12.43 -2.42
CA LEU A 111 10.75 11.32 -2.55
C LEU A 111 11.86 11.75 -3.53
N GLU A 112 13.04 12.01 -2.99
CA GLU A 112 14.20 12.40 -3.80
C GLU A 112 14.95 11.16 -4.31
N PHE A 113 15.09 11.04 -5.63
CA PHE A 113 15.78 9.90 -6.21
C PHE A 113 16.58 10.24 -7.46
N GLN A 114 17.51 9.35 -7.81
CA GLN A 114 18.26 9.40 -9.05
C GLN A 114 18.52 7.99 -9.61
N ILE A 115 18.30 7.82 -10.92
CA ILE A 115 18.74 6.62 -11.63
C ILE A 115 20.14 6.89 -12.19
N LEU A 116 21.08 6.00 -11.91
CA LEU A 116 22.49 6.12 -12.30
C LEU A 116 22.89 5.01 -13.26
N ASP A 117 23.76 5.32 -14.22
CA ASP A 117 24.45 4.28 -14.97
C ASP A 117 25.26 3.37 -14.03
N ASP A 118 25.41 2.11 -14.42
CA ASP A 118 26.03 1.08 -13.59
C ASP A 118 27.45 1.44 -13.12
N ALA A 119 28.26 2.09 -13.96
CA ALA A 119 29.62 2.45 -13.60
C ALA A 119 29.64 3.51 -12.49
N LYS A 120 28.78 4.54 -12.60
CA LYS A 120 28.64 5.56 -11.56
C LYS A 120 28.01 4.99 -10.28
N PHE A 121 27.02 4.13 -10.42
CA PHE A 121 26.35 3.46 -9.29
C PHE A 121 27.36 2.61 -8.49
N GLU A 122 28.11 1.75 -9.17
CA GLU A 122 29.14 0.90 -8.55
C GLU A 122 30.22 1.72 -7.88
N LYS A 123 30.70 2.78 -8.56
CA LYS A 123 31.70 3.67 -7.98
C LYS A 123 31.23 4.32 -6.69
N MET A 124 29.97 4.76 -6.61
CA MET A 124 29.43 5.39 -5.39
C MET A 124 29.38 4.41 -4.21
N LEU A 125 28.96 3.16 -4.43
CA LEU A 125 28.96 2.12 -3.40
C LEU A 125 30.39 1.77 -2.96
N MET A 126 31.31 1.61 -3.90
CA MET A 126 32.72 1.33 -3.60
C MET A 126 33.40 2.48 -2.84
N ASP A 127 33.10 3.73 -3.19
CA ASP A 127 33.59 4.91 -2.46
C ASP A 127 33.03 4.96 -1.02
N SER A 128 31.94 4.24 -0.74
CA SER A 128 31.30 4.12 0.58
C SER A 128 31.80 2.92 1.39
N GLY A 129 32.61 2.04 0.80
CA GLY A 129 33.26 0.92 1.49
C GLY A 129 32.95 -0.46 0.92
N ASP A 130 32.01 -0.58 -0.02
CA ASP A 130 31.62 -1.86 -0.60
C ASP A 130 32.72 -2.44 -1.51
N THR A 131 32.80 -3.77 -1.54
CA THR A 131 33.51 -4.48 -2.59
C THR A 131 32.76 -4.37 -3.92
N LEU A 132 33.45 -4.61 -5.03
CA LEU A 132 32.82 -4.65 -6.36
C LEU A 132 31.72 -5.72 -6.45
N GLU A 133 31.86 -6.83 -5.72
CA GLU A 133 30.87 -7.91 -5.70
C GLU A 133 29.58 -7.47 -4.99
N GLU A 134 29.71 -6.86 -3.81
CA GLU A 134 28.57 -6.27 -3.07
C GLU A 134 27.89 -5.17 -3.88
N ALA A 135 28.68 -4.27 -4.46
CA ALA A 135 28.16 -3.21 -5.31
C ALA A 135 27.32 -3.77 -6.46
N ARG A 136 27.81 -4.80 -7.15
CA ARG A 136 27.10 -5.49 -8.26
C ARG A 136 25.86 -6.25 -7.82
N GLY A 137 25.81 -6.71 -6.57
CA GLY A 137 24.62 -7.32 -5.97
C GLY A 137 23.52 -6.32 -5.62
N THR A 138 23.82 -5.02 -5.62
CA THR A 138 22.92 -3.97 -5.14
C THR A 138 22.16 -3.30 -6.29
N ALA A 139 20.84 -3.24 -6.19
CA ALA A 139 19.95 -2.60 -7.17
C ALA A 139 19.55 -1.16 -6.78
N VAL A 140 19.51 -0.89 -5.48
CA VAL A 140 19.12 0.39 -4.88
C VAL A 140 19.92 0.64 -3.61
N PHE A 141 20.24 1.90 -3.31
CA PHE A 141 20.76 2.30 -2.00
C PHE A 141 20.30 3.72 -1.66
N CYS A 142 20.30 4.04 -0.36
CA CYS A 142 19.99 5.38 0.14
C CYS A 142 21.25 6.05 0.71
N MET A 143 21.46 7.32 0.39
CA MET A 143 22.54 8.15 0.93
C MET A 143 22.08 9.61 1.02
N ASP A 144 22.27 10.24 2.17
CA ASP A 144 21.90 11.64 2.45
C ASP A 144 20.45 11.98 2.02
N ASP A 145 19.48 11.18 2.47
CA ASP A 145 18.05 11.33 2.17
C ASP A 145 17.67 11.21 0.68
N LYS A 146 18.59 10.76 -0.17
CA LYS A 146 18.35 10.46 -1.58
C LYS A 146 18.49 8.97 -1.87
N THR A 147 17.53 8.44 -2.61
CA THR A 147 17.57 7.06 -3.12
C THR A 147 18.20 7.00 -4.50
N PHE A 148 19.15 6.09 -4.69
CA PHE A 148 19.83 5.86 -5.96
C PHE A 148 19.45 4.49 -6.51
N TYR A 149 19.09 4.45 -7.80
CA TYR A 149 18.71 3.22 -8.50
C TYR A 149 19.70 2.89 -9.62
N ARG A 150 20.04 1.62 -9.76
CA ARG A 150 20.93 1.10 -10.82
C ARG A 150 20.17 1.04 -12.16
N ALA A 151 20.73 1.62 -13.22
CA ALA A 151 20.11 1.69 -14.55
C ALA A 151 19.90 0.33 -15.25
N SER A 152 20.63 -0.71 -14.87
CA SER A 152 20.40 -2.07 -15.39
C SER A 152 19.28 -2.84 -14.67
N THR A 153 18.70 -2.29 -13.60
CA THR A 153 17.49 -2.82 -12.99
C THR A 153 16.34 -2.78 -13.99
N SER A 154 15.57 -3.87 -14.10
CA SER A 154 14.40 -3.90 -14.99
C SER A 154 13.37 -2.86 -14.56
N ALA A 155 12.59 -2.34 -15.51
CA ALA A 155 11.56 -1.35 -15.21
C ALA A 155 10.51 -1.89 -14.24
N GLU A 156 10.23 -3.20 -14.29
CA GLU A 156 9.35 -3.89 -13.36
C GLU A 156 9.89 -3.94 -11.95
N LYS A 157 11.15 -4.38 -11.81
CA LYS A 157 11.79 -4.48 -10.50
C LYS A 157 11.94 -3.10 -9.88
N LEU A 158 12.30 -2.09 -10.68
CA LEU A 158 12.37 -0.70 -10.25
C LEU A 158 11.07 -0.22 -9.57
N LEU A 159 9.89 -0.58 -10.09
CA LEU A 159 8.62 -0.20 -9.45
C LEU A 159 8.41 -0.88 -8.09
N SER A 160 8.88 -2.11 -7.93
CA SER A 160 8.90 -2.82 -6.64
C SER A 160 9.78 -2.09 -5.63
N GLU A 161 11.00 -1.74 -6.04
CA GLU A 161 11.97 -0.98 -5.23
C GLU A 161 11.42 0.40 -4.84
N PHE A 162 10.67 1.08 -5.73
CA PHE A 162 9.98 2.32 -5.35
C PHE A 162 8.94 2.11 -4.25
N VAL A 163 8.21 1.00 -4.25
CA VAL A 163 7.26 0.71 -3.17
C VAL A 163 8.00 0.43 -1.86
N HIS A 164 9.13 -0.27 -1.93
CA HIS A 164 9.98 -0.54 -0.78
C HIS A 164 10.54 0.76 -0.17
N GLU A 165 11.37 1.48 -0.92
CA GLU A 165 12.04 2.71 -0.47
C GLU A 165 11.05 3.85 -0.20
N GLY A 166 9.98 3.92 -0.98
CA GLY A 166 8.90 4.86 -0.75
C GLY A 166 8.12 4.57 0.53
N THR A 167 8.10 3.32 1.01
CA THR A 167 7.55 2.99 2.33
C THR A 167 8.43 3.51 3.43
N HIS A 168 9.76 3.36 3.34
CA HIS A 168 10.69 3.96 4.31
C HIS A 168 10.53 5.49 4.35
N THR A 169 10.40 6.12 3.18
CA THR A 169 10.14 7.57 3.09
C THR A 169 8.82 7.98 3.75
N LEU A 170 7.74 7.20 3.53
CA LEU A 170 6.46 7.45 4.19
C LEU A 170 6.55 7.26 5.71
N ASP A 171 7.19 6.19 6.16
CA ASP A 171 7.35 5.89 7.58
C ASP A 171 8.17 7.00 8.28
N TYR A 172 9.17 7.59 7.60
CA TYR A 172 9.88 8.77 8.08
C TYR A 172 8.96 10.00 8.19
N ILE A 173 8.18 10.31 7.14
CA ILE A 173 7.26 11.46 7.13
C ILE A 173 6.13 11.32 8.17
N GLU A 174 5.67 10.10 8.41
CA GLU A 174 4.60 9.78 9.36
C GLU A 174 5.11 9.59 10.80
N ASP A 175 6.40 9.87 11.08
CA ASP A 175 7.05 9.70 12.37
C ASP A 175 6.85 8.27 12.95
N PHE A 176 6.95 7.25 12.10
CA PHE A 176 6.81 5.86 12.53
C PHE A 176 7.91 5.49 13.53
N ILE A 177 7.51 5.02 14.71
CA ILE A 177 8.42 4.58 15.76
C ILE A 177 8.53 3.06 15.72
N GLY A 178 9.70 2.56 15.34
CA GLY A 178 10.03 1.14 15.30
C GLY A 178 11.52 0.92 15.16
N ASP A 179 11.97 -0.33 15.38
CA ASP A 179 13.34 -0.75 15.08
C ASP A 179 13.50 -1.08 13.58
N THR A 180 14.76 -1.26 13.13
CA THR A 180 15.08 -1.58 11.73
C THR A 180 14.28 -2.78 11.22
N TYR A 181 14.17 -3.84 12.01
CA TYR A 181 13.39 -5.01 11.67
C TYR A 181 11.91 -4.68 11.38
N GLN A 182 11.29 -3.81 12.17
CA GLN A 182 9.91 -3.37 11.96
C GLN A 182 9.75 -2.50 10.70
N TRP A 183 10.70 -1.62 10.42
CA TRP A 183 10.73 -0.78 9.21
C TRP A 183 10.81 -1.65 7.96
N GLU A 184 11.83 -2.51 7.90
CA GLU A 184 12.05 -3.44 6.77
C GLU A 184 10.87 -4.37 6.57
N LYS A 185 10.31 -4.91 7.66
CA LYS A 185 9.10 -5.72 7.59
C LYS A 185 7.95 -4.95 6.92
N ARG A 186 7.69 -3.70 7.27
CA ARG A 186 6.62 -2.93 6.62
C ARG A 186 6.89 -2.75 5.13
N ALA A 187 8.11 -2.35 4.77
CA ALA A 187 8.51 -2.15 3.38
C ALA A 187 8.35 -3.44 2.54
N PHE A 188 8.95 -4.55 2.98
CA PHE A 188 8.85 -5.84 2.27
C PHE A 188 7.42 -6.37 2.16
N PHE A 189 6.57 -6.19 3.18
CA PHE A 189 5.16 -6.60 3.08
C PHE A 189 4.40 -5.77 2.04
N HIS A 190 4.65 -4.46 1.96
CA HIS A 190 4.01 -3.60 0.98
C HIS A 190 4.53 -3.84 -0.44
N GLU A 191 5.83 -4.06 -0.58
CA GLU A 191 6.48 -4.46 -1.81
C GLU A 191 5.90 -5.77 -2.35
N ARG A 192 5.88 -6.82 -1.52
CA ARG A 192 5.32 -8.12 -1.89
C ARG A 192 3.84 -8.02 -2.29
N ALA A 193 3.05 -7.22 -1.57
CA ALA A 193 1.65 -6.99 -1.93
C ALA A 193 1.51 -6.27 -3.29
N PHE A 194 2.44 -5.37 -3.61
CA PHE A 194 2.49 -4.73 -4.93
C PHE A 194 2.86 -5.74 -6.02
N GLN A 195 3.93 -6.52 -5.83
CA GLN A 195 4.35 -7.59 -6.74
C GLN A 195 3.18 -8.54 -7.06
N GLU A 196 2.44 -9.00 -6.04
CA GLU A 196 1.24 -9.82 -6.23
C GLU A 196 0.13 -9.12 -7.00
N ALA A 197 -0.11 -7.83 -6.74
CA ALA A 197 -1.16 -7.05 -7.38
C ALA A 197 -0.88 -6.76 -8.86
N VAL A 198 0.39 -6.55 -9.23
CA VAL A 198 0.80 -6.34 -10.62
C VAL A 198 1.12 -7.64 -11.36
N GLY A 199 1.25 -8.76 -10.64
CA GLY A 199 1.56 -10.07 -11.21
C GLY A 199 3.05 -10.26 -11.55
N LEU A 200 3.92 -9.62 -10.77
CA LEU A 200 5.36 -9.87 -10.82
C LEU A 200 5.71 -11.17 -10.08
N GLU A 201 6.87 -11.73 -10.45
CA GLU A 201 7.53 -12.72 -9.60
C GLU A 201 7.86 -12.06 -8.27
N LYS A 202 7.57 -12.78 -7.18
CA LYS A 202 7.84 -12.26 -5.83
C LYS A 202 9.29 -12.59 -5.50
N ASP A 203 9.98 -11.68 -4.82
CA ASP A 203 11.33 -11.99 -4.31
C ASP A 203 11.31 -13.12 -3.28
N PHE A 204 10.18 -13.28 -2.58
CA PHE A 204 9.95 -14.35 -1.61
C PHE A 204 8.65 -15.08 -1.90
N ASP A 205 8.77 -16.41 -2.07
CA ASP A 205 7.61 -17.25 -2.31
C ASP A 205 6.67 -17.26 -1.10
N THR A 206 7.24 -17.36 0.09
CA THR A 206 6.51 -17.42 1.37
C THR A 206 6.82 -16.23 2.28
N ILE A 207 5.85 -15.90 3.14
CA ILE A 207 6.05 -14.91 4.20
C ILE A 207 7.17 -15.33 5.15
N ARG A 208 7.35 -16.64 5.38
CA ARG A 208 8.39 -17.14 6.27
C ARG A 208 9.78 -16.86 5.74
N GLU A 209 10.04 -17.15 4.46
CA GLU A 209 11.34 -16.86 3.82
C GLU A 209 11.66 -15.37 3.88
N MET A 210 10.67 -14.51 3.63
CA MET A 210 10.82 -13.07 3.75
C MET A 210 11.19 -12.64 5.18
N LEU A 211 10.50 -13.16 6.19
CA LEU A 211 10.80 -12.84 7.60
C LEU A 211 12.17 -13.36 8.04
N ASP A 212 12.54 -14.57 7.60
CA ASP A 212 13.85 -15.16 7.88
C ASP A 212 14.97 -14.33 7.21
N PHE A 213 14.76 -13.86 5.98
CA PHE A 213 15.67 -12.94 5.29
C PHE A 213 15.84 -11.63 6.04
N ILE A 214 14.74 -10.97 6.44
CA ILE A 214 14.81 -9.70 7.17
C ILE A 214 15.59 -9.88 8.47
N TYR A 215 15.27 -10.92 9.24
CA TYR A 215 15.92 -11.19 10.53
C TYR A 215 17.43 -11.45 10.42
N VAL A 216 17.90 -12.00 9.29
CA VAL A 216 19.32 -12.30 9.08
C VAL A 216 20.09 -11.07 8.62
N ASN A 217 19.46 -10.17 7.87
CA ASN A 217 20.15 -9.06 7.20
C ASN A 217 19.95 -7.69 7.87
N TYR A 218 18.96 -7.54 8.77
CA TYR A 218 18.59 -6.27 9.41
C TYR A 218 18.27 -6.45 10.91
#